data_AF-A0A843U185-F1
#
_entry.id   AF-A0A843U185-F1
#
_cell.length_a   1.000
_cell.length_b   1.000
_cell.length_c   1.000
_cell.angle_alpha   90.00
_cell.angle_beta   90.00
_cell.angle_gamma   90.00
#
_symmetry.space_group_name_H-M   'P 1'
#
loop_
_entity.id
_entity.type
_entity.pdbx_description
1 polymer ?
#
loop_
_entity_poly.entity_id
_entity_poly.type
_entity_poly.pdbx_seq_one_letter_code
_entity_poly.pdbx_strand_id
1 'polypeptide(L)'
;MVFLNSYEEASGQLVNKHKSSFYVPANATDSHIQKISDTTGFTRANLPVKYLGVSIYAGRQKLAHFANIISRTVSKLQGWKTDLLSSGGRLVLIQYILTALPIYTMNAMPIPTTVVRCFHKILANFFWGSYEGSPKKHWKSWSTIAQPRESRGLGVLNLNHMQIAFRTKMLWKALTTDSLWASPTVYFWYDAWTGETPLKEFIPEDIWNNMSDKNCTVQQAFNHPMSFQLQTATRYCPRHLLSQFLTSNGTKDMWIWSPTANGKFSTKSVRSLLAPANSQQWAVLWSPHIPLKCSILLWRLILNSIPVDETVKEKGVPLASKCSCCPQPQEESALHLFFRSDTADQVWSELSYLLHFSNREVSAVTDGVTTFLARPEIIATSGRLVRCTFMAALWEIWCSRNKARFQDQGMMAKHIINRTMLSIRAICISFKFQKVPQAWLAALHQTEHGMEELKSRTPTIVRWITPSSGRLKLNVDGAFMRTSGTAGGGGILRDHEGNMCWAFSRAYHDLNSSLAAEAMALNDGLSICCSKGVSEVLVETDSLNLLQLVTNQISSQWDLSCIMHDIAMKTLNLKAEIAHVPREANRVADCLASSAMSCTRFVIWSSWGDLPTTVKDPYHLDKVGDPSIRS
;
A
#
# COMPACT_ATOMS: atom_id res chain seq x y z
N MET A 1 45.14 21.68 -24.16
CA MET A 1 45.19 21.75 -22.68
C MET A 1 44.59 23.00 -22.07
N VAL A 2 44.64 24.18 -22.72
CA VAL A 2 44.13 25.47 -22.19
C VAL A 2 42.90 25.34 -21.28
N PHE A 3 41.79 24.75 -21.76
CA PHE A 3 40.59 24.55 -20.94
C PHE A 3 40.82 23.83 -19.60
N LEU A 4 41.59 22.73 -19.59
CA LEU A 4 41.86 21.97 -18.35
C LEU A 4 42.79 22.77 -17.44
N ASN A 5 43.87 23.36 -17.96
CA ASN A 5 44.79 24.17 -17.17
C ASN A 5 44.07 25.38 -16.54
N SER A 6 43.28 26.12 -17.33
CA SER A 6 42.50 27.25 -16.81
C SER A 6 41.43 26.82 -15.80
N TYR A 7 40.88 25.61 -15.90
CA TYR A 7 40.03 25.05 -14.84
C TYR A 7 40.84 24.70 -13.58
N GLU A 8 42.01 24.08 -13.70
CA GLU A 8 42.87 23.76 -12.55
C GLU A 8 43.33 25.04 -11.83
N GLU A 9 43.76 26.05 -12.58
CA GLU A 9 44.15 27.39 -12.09
C GLU A 9 42.98 28.13 -11.42
N ALA A 10 41.80 28.19 -12.06
CA ALA A 10 40.66 28.94 -11.54
C ALA A 10 39.94 28.25 -10.37
N SER A 11 40.02 26.92 -10.26
CA SER A 11 39.34 26.15 -9.20
C SER A 11 40.26 25.71 -8.05
N GLY A 12 41.58 25.74 -8.25
CA GLY A 12 42.56 25.17 -7.32
C GLY A 12 42.51 23.64 -7.23
N GLN A 13 41.82 22.95 -8.14
CA GLN A 13 41.71 21.49 -8.19
C GLN A 13 42.65 20.90 -9.25
N LEU A 14 43.13 19.67 -9.06
CA LEU A 14 43.98 18.98 -10.03
C LEU A 14 43.29 17.75 -10.63
N VAL A 15 43.43 17.57 -11.94
CA VAL A 15 42.87 16.43 -12.68
C VAL A 15 43.76 15.20 -12.49
N ASN A 16 43.20 14.15 -11.89
CA ASN A 16 43.90 12.88 -11.72
C ASN A 16 44.05 12.12 -13.05
N LYS A 17 45.15 12.35 -13.77
CA LYS A 17 45.46 11.75 -15.08
C LYS A 17 45.42 10.22 -15.09
N HIS A 18 45.69 9.56 -13.97
CA HIS A 18 45.61 8.09 -13.84
C HIS A 18 44.18 7.54 -13.72
N LYS A 19 43.22 8.37 -13.30
CA LYS A 19 41.78 8.02 -13.25
C LYS A 19 41.02 8.53 -14.49
N SER A 20 41.57 9.53 -15.17
CA SER A 20 41.05 10.06 -16.44
C SER A 20 41.40 9.18 -17.63
N SER A 21 40.46 9.05 -18.56
CA SER A 21 40.65 8.31 -19.81
C SER A 21 39.83 8.93 -20.94
N PHE A 22 40.25 8.71 -22.18
CA PHE A 22 39.54 9.17 -23.36
C PHE A 22 39.04 7.99 -24.21
N TYR A 23 37.99 8.26 -25.00
CA TYR A 23 37.36 7.30 -25.90
C TYR A 23 37.37 7.84 -27.32
N VAL A 24 37.55 6.95 -28.29
CA VAL A 24 37.53 7.28 -29.72
C VAL A 24 36.63 6.28 -30.46
N PRO A 25 36.06 6.66 -31.63
CA PRO A 25 35.41 5.73 -32.54
C PRO A 25 36.33 4.56 -32.93
N ALA A 26 35.74 3.42 -33.30
CA ALA A 26 36.49 2.20 -33.64
C ALA A 26 37.38 2.36 -34.89
N ASN A 27 37.10 3.35 -35.74
CA ASN A 27 37.84 3.71 -36.95
C ASN A 27 38.82 4.88 -36.76
N ALA A 28 39.10 5.31 -35.53
CA ALA A 28 40.10 6.33 -35.27
C ALA A 28 41.53 5.79 -35.53
N THR A 29 42.36 6.56 -36.22
CA THR A 29 43.74 6.18 -36.56
C THR A 29 44.67 6.31 -35.36
N ASP A 30 45.72 5.49 -35.31
CA ASP A 30 46.68 5.49 -34.20
C ASP A 30 47.40 6.85 -34.04
N SER A 31 47.66 7.56 -35.14
CA SER A 31 48.18 8.93 -35.11
C SER A 31 47.23 9.90 -34.38
N HIS A 32 45.91 9.77 -34.58
CA HIS A 32 44.91 10.58 -33.88
C HIS A 32 44.83 10.20 -32.39
N ILE A 33 44.90 8.91 -32.08
CA ILE A 33 44.90 8.39 -30.70
C ILE A 33 46.13 8.89 -29.93
N GLN A 34 47.32 8.76 -30.52
CA GLN A 34 48.57 9.22 -29.92
C GLN A 34 48.53 10.73 -29.68
N LYS A 35 48.07 11.51 -30.68
CA LYS A 35 47.88 12.96 -30.53
C LYS A 35 46.97 13.34 -29.36
N ILE A 36 45.87 12.62 -29.13
CA ILE A 36 45.02 12.85 -27.94
C ILE A 36 45.76 12.47 -26.65
N SER A 37 46.45 11.33 -26.63
CA SER A 37 47.19 10.84 -25.47
C SER A 37 48.29 11.82 -25.06
N ASP A 38 49.11 12.28 -26.01
CA ASP A 38 50.19 13.25 -25.77
C ASP A 38 49.64 14.61 -25.34
N THR A 39 48.55 15.07 -25.98
CA THR A 39 47.94 16.36 -25.66
C THR A 39 47.31 16.36 -24.26
N THR A 40 46.67 15.27 -23.84
CA THR A 40 45.90 15.22 -22.58
C THR A 40 46.66 14.63 -21.40
N GLY A 41 47.66 13.77 -21.66
CA GLY A 41 48.27 12.89 -20.67
C GLY A 41 47.31 11.81 -20.13
N PHE A 42 46.17 11.57 -20.79
CA PHE A 42 45.21 10.52 -20.40
C PHE A 42 45.44 9.24 -21.19
N THR A 43 45.01 8.11 -20.64
CA THR A 43 45.06 6.82 -21.34
C THR A 43 43.83 6.59 -22.21
N ARG A 44 43.99 5.92 -23.36
CA ARG A 44 42.86 5.41 -24.15
C ARG A 44 42.15 4.31 -23.37
N ALA A 45 40.84 4.44 -23.17
CA ALA A 45 40.01 3.39 -22.62
C ALA A 45 39.11 2.74 -23.68
N ASN A 46 38.74 1.49 -23.43
CA ASN A 46 37.83 0.71 -24.26
C ASN A 46 36.51 0.47 -23.53
N LEU A 47 35.40 0.36 -24.27
CA LEU A 47 34.12 -0.07 -23.72
C LEU A 47 34.15 -1.59 -23.46
N PRO A 48 33.59 -2.09 -22.33
CA PRO A 48 32.77 -1.38 -21.35
C PRO A 48 33.58 -0.63 -20.26
N VAL A 49 33.15 0.59 -19.93
CA VAL A 49 33.66 1.38 -18.79
C VAL A 49 32.69 1.33 -17.60
N LYS A 50 33.19 1.31 -16.37
CA LYS A 50 32.38 1.49 -15.17
C LYS A 50 32.23 2.97 -14.85
N TYR A 51 31.02 3.51 -15.00
CA TYR A 51 30.66 4.87 -14.56
C TYR A 51 29.69 4.79 -13.38
N LEU A 52 30.06 5.41 -12.25
CA LEU A 52 29.34 5.34 -10.96
C LEU A 52 29.01 3.90 -10.48
N GLY A 53 29.70 2.88 -11.02
CA GLY A 53 29.47 1.46 -10.71
C GLY A 53 28.57 0.71 -11.71
N VAL A 54 28.02 1.38 -12.73
CA VAL A 54 27.29 0.75 -13.86
C VAL A 54 28.23 0.61 -15.06
N SER A 55 28.14 -0.50 -15.79
CA SER A 55 28.89 -0.74 -17.01
C SER A 55 28.23 -0.02 -18.20
N ILE A 56 28.84 1.06 -18.71
CA ILE A 56 28.49 1.69 -19.99
C ILE A 56 29.15 0.89 -21.11
N TYR A 57 28.41 0.57 -22.17
CA TYR A 57 28.90 -0.21 -23.32
C TYR A 57 28.19 0.21 -24.61
N ALA A 58 28.82 -0.08 -25.76
CA ALA A 58 28.21 0.06 -27.08
C ALA A 58 27.63 -1.27 -27.58
N GLY A 59 26.58 -1.18 -28.41
CA GLY A 59 25.95 -2.34 -29.04
C GLY A 59 25.09 -3.20 -28.11
N ARG A 60 24.89 -4.47 -28.49
CA ARG A 60 23.98 -5.38 -27.79
C ARG A 60 24.46 -5.73 -26.37
N GLN A 61 23.50 -5.85 -25.46
CA GLN A 61 23.71 -6.21 -24.06
C GLN A 61 24.28 -7.63 -23.92
N LYS A 62 25.47 -7.77 -23.30
CA LYS A 62 26.13 -9.06 -23.04
C LYS A 62 26.09 -9.42 -21.55
N LEU A 63 26.03 -10.72 -21.23
CA LEU A 63 26.03 -11.21 -19.84
C LEU A 63 27.28 -10.79 -19.05
N ALA A 64 28.44 -10.77 -19.71
CA ALA A 64 29.71 -10.37 -19.11
C ALA A 64 29.67 -8.97 -18.45
N HIS A 65 28.89 -8.02 -19.01
CA HIS A 65 28.78 -6.66 -18.49
C HIS A 65 28.17 -6.61 -17.06
N PHE A 66 27.49 -7.68 -16.64
CA PHE A 66 26.82 -7.83 -15.33
C PHE A 66 27.55 -8.80 -14.39
N ALA A 67 28.64 -9.46 -14.80
CA ALA A 67 29.34 -10.44 -13.97
C ALA A 67 29.78 -9.87 -12.61
N ASN A 68 30.22 -8.60 -12.59
CA ASN A 68 30.60 -7.86 -11.38
C ASN A 68 29.47 -7.78 -10.33
N ILE A 69 28.20 -7.62 -10.76
CA ILE A 69 27.08 -7.46 -9.81
C ILE A 69 26.68 -8.79 -9.17
N ILE A 70 26.83 -9.89 -9.91
CA ILE A 70 26.70 -11.26 -9.41
C ILE A 70 27.85 -11.57 -8.43
N SER A 71 29.09 -11.30 -8.83
CA SER A 71 30.29 -11.50 -8.00
C SER A 71 30.21 -10.75 -6.67
N ARG A 72 29.79 -9.48 -6.66
CA ARG A 72 29.53 -8.70 -5.44
C ARG A 72 28.47 -9.34 -4.53
N THR A 73 27.43 -9.92 -5.10
CA THR A 73 26.37 -10.60 -4.34
C THR A 73 26.89 -11.90 -3.71
N VAL A 74 27.66 -12.70 -4.46
CA VAL A 74 28.29 -13.92 -3.95
C VAL A 74 29.32 -13.61 -2.86
N SER A 75 30.15 -12.58 -3.04
CA SER A 75 31.14 -12.14 -2.05
C SER A 75 30.48 -11.67 -0.74
N LYS A 76 29.35 -10.94 -0.81
CA LYS A 76 28.58 -10.61 0.41
C LYS A 76 28.02 -11.85 1.13
N LEU A 77 27.64 -12.89 0.39
CA LEU A 77 27.15 -14.15 0.97
C LEU A 77 28.25 -14.98 1.62
N GLN A 78 29.47 -14.98 1.07
CA GLN A 78 30.62 -15.70 1.64
C GLN A 78 30.99 -15.20 3.05
N GLY A 79 30.75 -13.91 3.33
CA GLY A 79 30.94 -13.33 4.68
C GLY A 79 29.88 -13.77 5.71
N TRP A 80 28.83 -14.48 5.31
CA TRP A 80 27.73 -14.88 6.20
C TRP A 80 27.62 -16.40 6.33
N LYS A 81 27.94 -16.93 7.52
CA LYS A 81 27.66 -18.33 7.86
C LYS A 81 26.14 -18.56 7.89
N THR A 82 25.60 -19.16 6.83
CA THR A 82 24.19 -19.52 6.64
C THR A 82 23.60 -20.31 7.81
N ASP A 83 24.43 -21.15 8.44
CA ASP A 83 24.02 -22.07 9.50
C ASP A 83 23.81 -21.37 10.86
N LEU A 84 24.38 -20.16 11.05
CA LEU A 84 24.14 -19.32 12.23
C LEU A 84 22.87 -18.46 12.12
N LEU A 85 22.20 -18.46 10.97
CA LEU A 85 21.09 -17.56 10.67
C LEU A 85 19.76 -18.30 10.56
N SER A 86 18.79 -17.88 11.38
CA SER A 86 17.39 -18.31 11.23
C SER A 86 16.84 -17.98 9.84
N SER A 87 15.80 -18.69 9.40
CA SER A 87 15.10 -18.39 8.15
C SER A 87 14.57 -16.95 8.11
N GLY A 88 14.14 -16.42 9.26
CA GLY A 88 13.77 -15.00 9.42
C GLY A 88 14.94 -14.06 9.19
N GLY A 89 16.10 -14.32 9.81
CA GLY A 89 17.31 -13.51 9.60
C GLY A 89 17.77 -13.51 8.14
N ARG A 90 17.75 -14.67 7.48
CA ARG A 90 18.09 -14.80 6.06
C ARG A 90 17.09 -14.07 5.14
N LEU A 91 15.79 -14.13 5.46
CA LEU A 91 14.78 -13.35 4.76
C LEU A 91 15.00 -11.83 4.89
N VAL A 92 15.34 -11.33 6.09
CA VAL A 92 15.66 -9.92 6.33
C VAL A 92 16.90 -9.50 5.51
N LEU A 93 17.98 -10.27 5.54
CA LEU A 93 19.19 -9.98 4.75
C LEU A 93 18.91 -9.99 3.23
N ILE A 94 18.04 -10.89 2.76
CA ILE A 94 17.53 -10.87 1.37
C ILE A 94 16.80 -9.56 1.10
N GLN A 95 15.81 -9.21 1.91
CA GLN A 95 14.89 -8.09 1.68
C GLN A 95 15.56 -6.71 1.73
N TYR A 96 16.53 -6.51 2.63
CA TYR A 96 17.13 -5.20 2.89
C TYR A 96 18.55 -5.04 2.33
N ILE A 97 19.29 -6.13 2.07
CA ILE A 97 20.68 -6.05 1.58
C ILE A 97 20.80 -6.65 0.17
N LEU A 98 20.43 -7.91 -0.03
CA LEU A 98 20.77 -8.61 -1.27
C LEU A 98 19.91 -8.18 -2.47
N THR A 99 18.60 -7.94 -2.27
CA THR A 99 17.72 -7.36 -3.31
C THR A 99 18.12 -5.94 -3.67
N ALA A 100 18.78 -5.19 -2.77
CA ALA A 100 19.21 -3.82 -3.02
C ALA A 100 20.43 -3.73 -3.95
N LEU A 101 21.28 -4.77 -4.00
CA LEU A 101 22.47 -4.80 -4.86
C LEU A 101 22.16 -4.58 -6.36
N PRO A 102 21.19 -5.29 -6.99
CA PRO A 102 20.83 -5.05 -8.39
C PRO A 102 20.03 -3.77 -8.64
N ILE A 103 19.37 -3.21 -7.62
CA ILE A 103 18.44 -2.06 -7.78
C ILE A 103 19.13 -0.84 -8.39
N TYR A 104 20.35 -0.53 -7.98
CA TYR A 104 21.10 0.63 -8.50
C TYR A 104 21.31 0.53 -10.02
N THR A 105 21.76 -0.63 -10.50
CA THR A 105 21.94 -0.89 -11.93
C THR A 105 20.60 -0.97 -12.67
N MET A 106 19.56 -1.57 -12.07
CA MET A 106 18.21 -1.63 -12.66
C MET A 106 17.54 -0.25 -12.84
N ASN A 107 17.85 0.72 -11.97
CA ASN A 107 17.37 2.10 -12.10
C ASN A 107 18.07 2.86 -13.25
N ALA A 108 19.29 2.47 -13.62
CA ALA A 108 20.03 3.07 -14.74
C ALA A 108 19.74 2.37 -16.08
N MET A 109 19.58 1.04 -16.08
CA MET A 109 19.38 0.25 -17.30
C MET A 109 18.70 -1.09 -17.02
N PRO A 110 17.98 -1.67 -18.01
CA PRO A 110 17.47 -3.02 -17.87
C PRO A 110 18.60 -4.05 -17.73
N ILE A 111 18.34 -5.12 -16.96
CA ILE A 111 19.24 -6.26 -16.73
C ILE A 111 18.65 -7.50 -17.42
N PRO A 112 19.45 -8.37 -18.07
CA PRO A 112 18.92 -9.49 -18.84
C PRO A 112 18.20 -10.49 -17.93
N THR A 113 17.11 -11.08 -18.42
CA THR A 113 16.32 -12.07 -17.66
C THR A 113 17.19 -13.24 -17.17
N THR A 114 18.21 -13.65 -17.92
CA THR A 114 19.20 -14.67 -17.52
C THR A 114 19.99 -14.26 -16.26
N VAL A 115 20.40 -12.99 -16.15
CA VAL A 115 21.06 -12.46 -14.95
C VAL A 115 20.07 -12.43 -13.79
N VAL A 116 18.83 -12.00 -14.00
CA VAL A 116 17.79 -12.03 -12.95
C VAL A 116 17.51 -13.45 -12.45
N ARG A 117 17.47 -14.46 -13.34
CA ARG A 117 17.37 -15.88 -12.97
C ARG A 117 18.58 -16.34 -12.14
N CYS A 118 19.79 -15.87 -12.46
CA CYS A 118 20.99 -16.13 -11.66
C CYS A 118 20.87 -15.55 -10.24
N PHE A 119 20.44 -14.29 -10.10
CA PHE A 119 20.10 -13.69 -8.80
C PHE A 119 19.06 -14.51 -8.04
N HIS A 120 17.95 -14.88 -8.68
CA HIS A 120 16.89 -15.69 -8.05
C HIS A 120 17.41 -17.05 -7.55
N LYS A 121 18.30 -17.72 -8.29
CA LYS A 121 18.96 -18.96 -7.84
C LYS A 121 19.83 -18.74 -6.60
N ILE A 122 20.66 -17.69 -6.61
CA ILE A 122 21.55 -17.34 -5.49
C ILE A 122 20.74 -17.01 -4.22
N LEU A 123 19.68 -16.19 -4.34
CA LEU A 123 18.82 -15.80 -3.23
C LEU A 123 18.00 -16.99 -2.69
N ALA A 124 17.52 -17.89 -3.56
CA ALA A 124 16.82 -19.10 -3.16
C ALA A 124 17.72 -20.05 -2.36
N ASN A 125 18.93 -20.32 -2.87
CA ASN A 125 19.93 -21.15 -2.19
C ASN A 125 20.25 -20.58 -0.79
N PHE A 126 20.41 -19.26 -0.66
CA PHE A 126 20.64 -18.62 0.63
C PHE A 126 19.42 -18.73 1.57
N PHE A 127 18.21 -18.48 1.06
CA PHE A 127 16.97 -18.57 1.86
C PHE A 127 16.72 -19.97 2.44
N TRP A 128 16.93 -21.02 1.64
CA TRP A 128 16.79 -22.41 2.11
C TRP A 128 18.00 -22.84 2.94
N GLY A 129 19.20 -22.40 2.56
CA GLY A 129 20.45 -22.56 3.31
C GLY A 129 21.28 -23.75 2.85
N SER A 130 22.31 -24.08 3.62
CA SER A 130 23.23 -25.19 3.37
C SER A 130 23.09 -26.30 4.43
N TYR A 131 23.61 -27.48 4.11
CA TYR A 131 23.98 -28.55 5.04
C TYR A 131 25.22 -29.22 4.46
N GLU A 132 26.28 -29.38 5.26
CA GLU A 132 27.56 -29.97 4.82
C GLU A 132 28.09 -29.35 3.50
N GLY A 133 28.06 -28.01 3.43
CA GLY A 133 28.47 -27.24 2.23
C GLY A 133 27.49 -27.29 1.04
N SER A 134 26.56 -28.25 1.01
CA SER A 134 25.59 -28.43 -0.07
C SER A 134 24.28 -27.63 0.16
N PRO A 135 23.65 -27.06 -0.88
CA PRO A 135 22.36 -26.38 -0.74
C PRO A 135 21.24 -27.32 -0.26
N LYS A 136 20.47 -26.88 0.73
CA LYS A 136 19.26 -27.58 1.23
C LYS A 136 18.17 -27.60 0.16
N LYS A 137 17.37 -28.69 0.14
CA LYS A 137 16.23 -28.87 -0.77
C LYS A 137 15.27 -27.68 -0.72
N HIS A 138 14.94 -27.13 -1.88
CA HIS A 138 13.98 -26.03 -2.02
C HIS A 138 12.54 -26.57 -1.89
N TRP A 139 11.84 -26.22 -0.82
CA TRP A 139 10.47 -26.74 -0.59
C TRP A 139 9.39 -26.00 -1.39
N LYS A 140 9.68 -24.76 -1.82
CA LYS A 140 8.89 -23.97 -2.77
C LYS A 140 9.81 -23.21 -3.73
N SER A 141 9.28 -22.86 -4.90
CA SER A 141 10.00 -22.11 -5.91
C SER A 141 10.26 -20.67 -5.46
N TRP A 142 11.25 -20.02 -6.09
CA TRP A 142 11.48 -18.60 -5.88
C TRP A 142 10.30 -17.74 -6.36
N SER A 143 9.55 -18.18 -7.36
CA SER A 143 8.35 -17.47 -7.85
C SER A 143 7.23 -17.43 -6.81
N THR A 144 7.10 -18.43 -5.93
CA THR A 144 6.20 -18.39 -4.77
C THR A 144 6.76 -17.49 -3.66
N ILE A 145 8.05 -17.60 -3.35
CA ILE A 145 8.72 -16.79 -2.30
C ILE A 145 8.64 -15.28 -2.59
N ALA A 146 8.86 -14.90 -3.85
CA ALA A 146 8.91 -13.51 -4.31
C ALA A 146 7.54 -12.88 -4.62
N GLN A 147 6.44 -13.54 -4.26
CA GLN A 147 5.13 -12.88 -4.26
C GLN A 147 5.01 -11.84 -3.12
N PRO A 148 4.11 -10.85 -3.26
CA PRO A 148 3.64 -10.04 -2.14
C PRO A 148 3.14 -10.90 -0.96
N ARG A 149 3.15 -10.34 0.25
CA ARG A 149 2.66 -11.01 1.46
C ARG A 149 1.15 -11.26 1.40
N GLU A 150 0.47 -10.35 0.72
CA GLU A 150 -0.92 -10.31 0.34
C GLU A 150 -1.27 -11.39 -0.71
N SER A 151 -0.26 -11.96 -1.39
CA SER A 151 -0.43 -12.95 -2.47
C SER A 151 0.34 -14.26 -2.16
N ARG A 152 0.31 -14.72 -0.90
CA ARG A 152 0.96 -15.96 -0.40
C ARG A 152 2.50 -15.98 -0.44
N GLY A 153 3.19 -14.88 -0.69
CA GLY A 153 4.65 -14.81 -0.68
C GLY A 153 5.24 -14.34 0.64
N LEU A 154 6.58 -14.23 0.68
CA LEU A 154 7.32 -13.72 1.84
C LEU A 154 7.45 -12.17 1.83
N GLY A 155 7.04 -11.53 0.74
CA GLY A 155 7.27 -10.10 0.50
C GLY A 155 8.70 -9.78 0.07
N VAL A 156 9.38 -10.70 -0.61
CA VAL A 156 10.67 -10.40 -1.26
C VAL A 156 10.42 -9.60 -2.53
N LEU A 157 11.24 -8.59 -2.80
CA LEU A 157 11.10 -7.76 -4.00
C LEU A 157 11.28 -8.60 -5.28
N ASN A 158 10.21 -8.74 -6.07
CA ASN A 158 10.28 -9.33 -7.40
C ASN A 158 11.08 -8.40 -8.34
N LEU A 159 12.29 -8.84 -8.70
CA LEU A 159 13.22 -8.07 -9.52
C LEU A 159 12.70 -7.76 -10.93
N ASN A 160 11.83 -8.61 -11.51
CA ASN A 160 11.22 -8.33 -12.81
C ASN A 160 10.21 -7.17 -12.71
N HIS A 161 9.38 -7.16 -11.67
CA HIS A 161 8.42 -6.08 -11.45
C HIS A 161 9.15 -4.76 -11.12
N MET A 162 10.30 -4.84 -10.42
CA MET A 162 11.15 -3.67 -10.16
C MET A 162 11.76 -3.10 -11.44
N GLN A 163 12.18 -3.94 -12.40
CA GLN A 163 12.65 -3.44 -13.71
C GLN A 163 11.56 -2.70 -14.47
N ILE A 164 10.32 -3.21 -14.48
CA ILE A 164 9.19 -2.51 -15.10
C ILE A 164 8.98 -1.17 -14.40
N ALA A 165 8.90 -1.16 -13.06
CA ALA A 165 8.73 0.06 -12.28
C ALA A 165 9.82 1.12 -12.52
N PHE A 166 11.07 0.72 -12.79
CA PHE A 166 12.13 1.66 -13.17
C PHE A 166 12.01 2.18 -14.60
N ARG A 167 11.58 1.36 -15.56
CA ARG A 167 11.28 1.83 -16.91
C ARG A 167 10.11 2.82 -16.89
N THR A 168 9.03 2.52 -16.17
CA THR A 168 7.91 3.44 -15.98
C THR A 168 8.34 4.73 -15.28
N LYS A 169 9.29 4.67 -14.32
CA LYS A 169 9.88 5.88 -13.70
C LYS A 169 10.64 6.75 -14.70
N MET A 170 11.35 6.16 -15.66
CA MET A 170 12.04 6.92 -16.72
C MET A 170 11.05 7.51 -17.72
N LEU A 171 10.04 6.74 -18.14
CA LEU A 171 8.94 7.24 -18.98
C LEU A 171 8.20 8.39 -18.31
N TRP A 172 7.80 8.23 -17.04
CA TRP A 172 7.17 9.29 -16.25
C TRP A 172 8.02 10.56 -16.22
N LYS A 173 9.34 10.43 -15.96
CA LYS A 173 10.25 11.58 -16.00
C LYS A 173 10.26 12.27 -17.36
N ALA A 174 10.24 11.53 -18.47
CA ALA A 174 10.18 12.11 -19.81
C ALA A 174 8.84 12.86 -20.04
N LEU A 175 7.72 12.31 -19.56
CA LEU A 175 6.40 12.95 -19.69
C LEU A 175 6.23 14.19 -18.81
N THR A 176 6.88 14.26 -17.64
CA THR A 176 6.62 15.32 -16.65
C THR A 176 7.75 16.34 -16.43
N THR A 177 8.94 16.12 -16.98
CA THR A 177 10.11 16.96 -16.69
C THR A 177 10.50 17.74 -17.94
N ASP A 178 10.41 19.07 -17.85
CA ASP A 178 10.94 19.94 -18.90
C ASP A 178 12.48 19.88 -18.89
N SER A 179 13.06 19.49 -20.01
CA SER A 179 14.48 19.14 -20.12
C SER A 179 14.96 19.15 -21.58
N LEU A 180 16.27 19.07 -21.79
CA LEU A 180 16.89 18.93 -23.12
C LEU A 180 16.41 17.70 -23.92
N TRP A 181 15.77 16.71 -23.27
CA TRP A 181 15.37 15.44 -23.88
C TRP A 181 13.86 15.27 -24.05
N ALA A 182 13.06 16.09 -23.36
CA ALA A 182 11.60 16.03 -23.38
C ALA A 182 11.00 17.31 -22.78
N SER A 183 9.83 17.71 -23.26
CA SER A 183 9.03 18.79 -22.68
C SER A 183 7.62 18.28 -22.36
N PRO A 184 7.05 18.57 -21.17
CA PRO A 184 5.77 18.05 -20.76
C PRO A 184 4.64 18.66 -21.59
N THR A 185 4.00 17.81 -22.39
CA THR A 185 2.85 18.14 -23.25
C THR A 185 1.75 17.11 -23.00
N VAL A 186 0.48 17.53 -23.06
CA VAL A 186 -0.68 16.64 -23.04
C VAL A 186 -1.50 16.92 -24.30
N TYR A 187 -1.58 15.95 -25.20
CA TYR A 187 -2.26 16.06 -26.48
C TYR A 187 -3.75 15.74 -26.36
N PHE A 188 -4.59 16.64 -26.87
CA PHE A 188 -6.06 16.55 -26.72
C PHE A 188 -6.65 15.24 -27.25
N TRP A 189 -6.08 14.68 -28.32
CA TRP A 189 -6.60 13.47 -28.97
C TRP A 189 -5.90 12.17 -28.57
N TYR A 190 -4.59 12.23 -28.32
CA TYR A 190 -3.75 11.03 -28.16
C TYR A 190 -3.56 10.60 -26.70
N ASP A 191 -3.69 11.52 -25.75
CA ASP A 191 -3.55 11.21 -24.32
C ASP A 191 -4.91 10.96 -23.66
N ALA A 192 -4.92 10.06 -22.68
CA ALA A 192 -6.12 9.68 -21.94
C ALA A 192 -6.33 10.64 -20.75
N TRP A 193 -6.81 11.87 -21.03
CA TRP A 193 -7.01 12.91 -20.01
C TRP A 193 -8.47 13.01 -19.50
N THR A 194 -9.45 12.44 -20.22
CA THR A 194 -10.86 12.39 -19.80
C THR A 194 -11.30 11.04 -19.21
N GLY A 195 -10.42 10.04 -19.16
CA GLY A 195 -10.77 8.66 -18.80
C GLY A 195 -9.60 7.70 -19.07
N GLU A 196 -9.87 6.40 -19.24
CA GLU A 196 -8.82 5.40 -19.54
C GLU A 196 -8.44 5.30 -21.02
N THR A 197 -9.26 5.84 -21.92
CA THR A 197 -9.10 5.75 -23.38
C THR A 197 -8.87 7.14 -23.99
N PRO A 198 -7.89 7.33 -24.91
CA PRO A 198 -7.71 8.58 -25.65
C PRO A 198 -8.94 8.96 -26.48
N LEU A 199 -9.22 10.27 -26.60
CA LEU A 199 -10.40 10.74 -27.33
C LEU A 199 -10.40 10.33 -28.81
N LYS A 200 -9.21 10.17 -29.43
CA LYS A 200 -9.05 9.69 -30.82
C LYS A 200 -9.82 8.39 -31.09
N GLU A 201 -9.86 7.45 -30.13
CA GLU A 201 -10.45 6.12 -30.34
C GLU A 201 -11.98 6.15 -30.46
N PHE A 202 -12.62 7.29 -30.16
CA PHE A 202 -14.06 7.52 -30.37
C PHE A 202 -14.36 8.26 -31.69
N ILE A 203 -13.35 8.69 -32.46
CA ILE A 203 -13.53 9.46 -33.69
C ILE A 203 -13.51 8.52 -34.90
N PRO A 204 -14.54 8.53 -35.77
CA PRO A 204 -14.53 7.77 -37.02
C PRO A 204 -13.33 8.09 -37.92
N GLU A 205 -12.77 7.09 -38.62
CA GLU A 205 -11.52 7.26 -39.40
C GLU A 205 -11.63 8.31 -40.51
N ASP A 206 -12.78 8.43 -41.16
CA ASP A 206 -13.06 9.43 -42.21
C ASP A 206 -13.03 10.86 -41.64
N ILE A 207 -13.62 11.07 -40.46
CA ILE A 207 -13.57 12.35 -39.74
C ILE A 207 -12.15 12.62 -39.24
N TRP A 208 -11.50 11.61 -38.65
CA TRP A 208 -10.14 11.70 -38.13
C TRP A 208 -9.11 12.04 -39.21
N ASN A 209 -9.24 11.47 -40.41
CA ASN A 209 -8.31 11.71 -41.51
C ASN A 209 -8.38 13.16 -42.00
N ASN A 210 -9.58 13.73 -42.11
CA ASN A 210 -9.83 15.10 -42.57
C ASN A 210 -9.65 16.19 -41.50
N MET A 211 -9.43 15.81 -40.23
CA MET A 211 -9.25 16.75 -39.12
C MET A 211 -7.95 17.58 -39.24
N SER A 212 -8.08 18.90 -39.13
CA SER A 212 -6.95 19.83 -38.96
C SER A 212 -6.44 19.82 -37.51
N ASP A 213 -5.14 20.07 -37.35
CA ASP A 213 -4.43 20.13 -36.07
C ASP A 213 -4.75 18.99 -35.07
N LYS A 214 -4.23 17.81 -35.41
CA LYS A 214 -4.34 16.59 -34.60
C LYS A 214 -3.40 16.61 -33.38
N ASN A 215 -2.45 17.55 -33.33
CA ASN A 215 -1.40 17.65 -32.32
C ASN A 215 -1.62 18.81 -31.33
N CYS A 216 -2.82 19.38 -31.27
CA CYS A 216 -3.15 20.41 -30.28
C CYS A 216 -3.07 19.87 -28.84
N THR A 217 -2.68 20.73 -27.92
CA THR A 217 -2.69 20.40 -26.49
C THR A 217 -4.09 20.56 -25.90
N VAL A 218 -4.32 19.97 -24.71
CA VAL A 218 -5.56 20.17 -23.96
C VAL A 218 -5.77 21.67 -23.69
N GLN A 219 -4.76 22.37 -23.14
CA GLN A 219 -4.82 23.82 -22.93
C GLN A 219 -5.21 24.61 -24.20
N GLN A 220 -4.64 24.28 -25.36
CA GLN A 220 -4.97 24.95 -26.63
C GLN A 220 -6.42 24.72 -27.06
N ALA A 221 -6.95 23.52 -26.90
CA ALA A 221 -8.32 23.19 -27.26
C ALA A 221 -9.36 23.92 -26.37
N PHE A 222 -9.06 24.12 -25.08
CA PHE A 222 -9.96 24.80 -24.13
C PHE A 222 -9.86 26.32 -24.12
N ASN A 223 -8.72 26.91 -24.53
CA ASN A 223 -8.57 28.37 -24.65
C ASN A 223 -9.60 29.02 -25.60
N HIS A 224 -10.20 28.25 -26.50
CA HIS A 224 -11.29 28.68 -27.36
C HIS A 224 -12.51 27.77 -27.14
N PRO A 225 -13.55 28.22 -26.41
CA PRO A 225 -14.74 27.40 -26.10
C PRO A 225 -15.52 26.88 -27.31
N MET A 226 -15.29 27.45 -28.50
CA MET A 226 -15.83 27.00 -29.79
C MET A 226 -14.78 26.33 -30.69
N SER A 227 -13.66 25.82 -30.14
CA SER A 227 -12.65 25.12 -30.94
C SER A 227 -13.25 23.94 -31.70
N PHE A 228 -12.76 23.70 -32.91
CA PHE A 228 -13.20 22.58 -33.76
C PHE A 228 -13.06 21.24 -33.02
N GLN A 229 -12.02 21.12 -32.19
CA GLN A 229 -11.74 19.94 -31.39
C GLN A 229 -12.76 19.71 -30.28
N LEU A 230 -13.14 20.74 -29.50
CA LEU A 230 -14.22 20.63 -28.51
C LEU A 230 -15.56 20.30 -29.15
N GLN A 231 -15.91 20.92 -30.29
CA GLN A 231 -17.14 20.61 -31.02
C GLN A 231 -17.17 19.15 -31.51
N THR A 232 -16.05 18.67 -32.08
CA THR A 232 -15.93 17.29 -32.56
C THR A 232 -16.00 16.29 -31.40
N ALA A 233 -15.26 16.52 -30.32
CA ALA A 233 -15.32 15.69 -29.13
C ALA A 233 -16.75 15.63 -28.55
N THR A 234 -17.44 16.77 -28.43
CA THR A 234 -18.82 16.85 -27.92
C THR A 234 -19.83 16.08 -28.79
N ARG A 235 -19.54 15.92 -30.09
CA ARG A 235 -20.41 15.21 -31.04
C ARG A 235 -20.22 13.69 -31.03
N TYR A 236 -18.99 13.20 -30.89
CA TYR A 236 -18.66 11.78 -31.06
C TYR A 236 -18.29 11.06 -29.76
N CYS A 237 -17.75 11.77 -28.76
CA CYS A 237 -17.34 11.17 -27.49
C CYS A 237 -18.50 11.07 -26.48
N PRO A 238 -18.51 10.08 -25.58
CA PRO A 238 -19.50 9.99 -24.51
C PRO A 238 -19.57 11.25 -23.63
N ARG A 239 -20.77 11.83 -23.47
CA ARG A 239 -20.99 13.12 -22.79
C ARG A 239 -20.39 13.21 -21.38
N HIS A 240 -20.41 12.11 -20.61
CA HIS A 240 -19.90 12.06 -19.24
C HIS A 240 -18.39 12.31 -19.14
N LEU A 241 -17.62 12.00 -20.19
CA LEU A 241 -16.17 12.21 -20.24
C LEU A 241 -15.81 13.70 -20.36
N LEU A 242 -16.69 14.52 -20.95
CA LEU A 242 -16.41 15.93 -21.25
C LEU A 242 -17.01 16.88 -20.20
N SER A 243 -18.10 16.48 -19.53
CA SER A 243 -18.81 17.32 -18.56
C SER A 243 -17.99 17.73 -17.32
N GLN A 244 -16.88 17.03 -17.02
CA GLN A 244 -16.06 17.28 -15.83
C GLN A 244 -14.99 18.37 -16.01
N PHE A 245 -14.64 18.72 -17.26
CA PHE A 245 -13.43 19.51 -17.57
C PHE A 245 -13.70 20.92 -18.12
N LEU A 246 -14.96 21.34 -18.20
CA LEU A 246 -15.37 22.60 -18.85
C LEU A 246 -15.17 23.88 -17.99
N THR A 247 -14.56 23.79 -16.81
CA THR A 247 -14.53 24.90 -15.82
C THR A 247 -13.14 25.42 -15.45
N SER A 248 -12.04 24.75 -15.83
CA SER A 248 -10.68 25.17 -15.45
C SER A 248 -10.02 26.08 -16.51
N ASN A 249 -10.21 27.40 -16.39
CA ASN A 249 -9.50 28.37 -17.21
C ASN A 249 -8.12 28.72 -16.62
N GLY A 250 -7.06 28.65 -17.44
CA GLY A 250 -5.76 29.28 -17.17
C GLY A 250 -4.68 28.44 -16.47
N THR A 251 -4.93 27.18 -16.11
CA THR A 251 -3.89 26.28 -15.58
C THR A 251 -3.08 25.61 -16.69
N LYS A 252 -1.78 25.36 -16.46
CA LYS A 252 -0.93 24.58 -17.38
C LYS A 252 -1.28 23.09 -17.31
N ASP A 253 -1.31 22.41 -18.45
CA ASP A 253 -1.48 20.96 -18.54
C ASP A 253 -0.45 20.19 -17.68
N MET A 254 -0.92 19.20 -16.92
CA MET A 254 -0.07 18.37 -16.05
C MET A 254 -0.44 16.89 -16.14
N TRP A 255 0.58 16.05 -16.27
CA TRP A 255 0.45 14.60 -16.14
C TRP A 255 0.19 14.19 -14.70
N ILE A 256 -0.80 13.31 -14.49
CA ILE A 256 -1.21 12.82 -13.16
C ILE A 256 -1.01 11.30 -13.08
N TRP A 257 -0.35 10.81 -12.03
CA TRP A 257 -0.20 9.37 -11.78
C TRP A 257 -1.46 8.86 -11.06
N SER A 258 -2.50 8.54 -11.84
CA SER A 258 -3.82 8.12 -11.34
C SER A 258 -3.81 7.00 -10.28
N PRO A 259 -2.88 6.00 -10.28
CA PRO A 259 -2.82 4.96 -9.24
C PRO A 259 -2.38 5.44 -7.84
N THR A 260 -2.18 6.74 -7.64
CA THR A 260 -1.92 7.35 -6.32
C THR A 260 -2.84 8.53 -6.11
N ALA A 261 -3.51 8.58 -4.94
CA ALA A 261 -4.42 9.66 -4.59
C ALA A 261 -3.81 11.07 -4.74
N ASN A 262 -2.53 11.26 -4.41
CA ASN A 262 -1.84 12.55 -4.55
C ASN A 262 -1.26 12.83 -5.95
N GLY A 263 -1.56 11.99 -6.94
CA GLY A 263 -1.10 12.12 -8.34
C GLY A 263 0.40 11.92 -8.57
N LYS A 264 1.18 11.54 -7.54
CA LYS A 264 2.65 11.46 -7.61
C LYS A 264 3.13 10.04 -7.89
N PHE A 265 3.87 9.89 -9.00
CA PHE A 265 4.50 8.62 -9.38
C PHE A 265 5.32 8.00 -8.23
N SER A 266 5.17 6.69 -8.05
CA SER A 266 6.08 5.91 -7.21
C SER A 266 6.36 4.53 -7.79
N THR A 267 7.55 3.99 -7.54
CA THR A 267 7.84 2.58 -7.86
C THR A 267 7.10 1.60 -6.95
N LYS A 268 6.40 2.08 -5.91
CA LYS A 268 5.50 1.26 -5.08
C LYS A 268 4.17 1.03 -5.80
N SER A 269 3.52 2.10 -6.29
CA SER A 269 2.23 2.02 -7.00
C SER A 269 2.33 1.19 -8.28
N VAL A 270 3.39 1.33 -9.09
CA VAL A 270 3.60 0.44 -10.26
C VAL A 270 3.69 -1.03 -9.85
N ARG A 271 4.42 -1.36 -8.77
CA ARG A 271 4.52 -2.75 -8.29
C ARG A 271 3.21 -3.29 -7.72
N SER A 272 2.35 -2.44 -7.19
CA SER A 272 0.99 -2.82 -6.76
C SER A 272 0.09 -3.14 -7.94
N LEU A 273 0.18 -2.39 -9.06
CA LEU A 273 -0.54 -2.73 -10.31
C LEU A 273 -0.06 -4.05 -10.93
N LEU A 274 1.24 -4.36 -10.79
CA LEU A 274 1.83 -5.62 -11.27
C LEU A 274 1.65 -6.80 -10.30
N ALA A 275 1.01 -6.60 -9.15
CA ALA A 275 0.73 -7.69 -8.22
C ALA A 275 -0.47 -8.53 -8.70
N PRO A 276 -0.49 -9.85 -8.47
CA PRO A 276 -1.71 -10.64 -8.65
C PRO A 276 -2.83 -10.07 -7.78
N ALA A 277 -4.09 -10.16 -8.26
CA ALA A 277 -5.27 -9.61 -7.59
C ALA A 277 -5.30 -9.95 -6.08
N ASN A 278 -5.60 -8.93 -5.26
CA ASN A 278 -5.43 -8.97 -3.81
C ASN A 278 -6.35 -10.00 -3.13
N SER A 279 -5.81 -11.16 -2.77
CA SER A 279 -6.43 -12.04 -1.77
C SER A 279 -6.01 -11.59 -0.36
N GLN A 280 -6.67 -10.54 0.13
CA GLN A 280 -6.35 -9.87 1.42
C GLN A 280 -6.29 -10.84 2.62
N GLN A 281 -6.92 -12.00 2.50
CA GLN A 281 -6.83 -13.18 3.37
C GLN A 281 -5.41 -13.52 3.87
N TRP A 282 -4.35 -13.35 3.06
CA TRP A 282 -2.99 -13.76 3.46
C TRP A 282 -2.24 -12.75 4.32
N ALA A 283 -2.73 -11.51 4.44
CA ALA A 283 -2.11 -10.47 5.26
C ALA A 283 -2.04 -10.87 6.75
N VAL A 284 -3.00 -11.66 7.25
CA VAL A 284 -3.08 -12.09 8.65
C VAL A 284 -1.89 -12.93 9.11
N LEU A 285 -1.22 -13.64 8.20
CA LEU A 285 -0.02 -14.44 8.48
C LEU A 285 1.18 -13.57 8.94
N TRP A 286 1.16 -12.28 8.61
CA TRP A 286 2.31 -11.37 8.72
C TRP A 286 2.10 -10.32 9.80
N SER A 287 1.84 -10.76 11.04
CA SER A 287 1.78 -9.85 12.19
C SER A 287 3.16 -9.22 12.48
N PRO A 288 3.28 -7.88 12.61
CA PRO A 288 4.53 -7.24 13.00
C PRO A 288 4.87 -7.46 14.49
N HIS A 289 3.94 -8.00 15.29
CA HIS A 289 4.08 -8.21 16.73
C HIS A 289 4.64 -9.59 17.10
N ILE A 290 4.89 -10.47 16.11
CA ILE A 290 5.46 -11.80 16.34
C ILE A 290 6.80 -11.93 15.61
N PRO A 291 7.80 -12.61 16.19
CA PRO A 291 9.05 -12.89 15.49
C PRO A 291 8.80 -13.56 14.13
N LEU A 292 9.44 -13.04 13.08
CA LEU A 292 9.23 -13.45 11.68
C LEU A 292 9.41 -14.94 11.42
N LYS A 293 10.18 -15.65 12.27
CA LYS A 293 10.33 -17.11 12.28
C LYS A 293 8.99 -17.84 12.41
N CYS A 294 8.04 -17.31 13.20
CA CYS A 294 6.72 -17.90 13.43
C CYS A 294 5.82 -17.73 12.20
N SER A 295 5.81 -16.54 11.59
CA SER A 295 5.13 -16.30 10.31
C SER A 295 5.69 -17.15 9.18
N ILE A 296 7.03 -17.34 9.10
CA ILE A 296 7.64 -18.23 8.10
C ILE A 296 7.24 -19.69 8.35
N LEU A 297 7.19 -20.15 9.61
CA LEU A 297 6.72 -21.50 9.92
C LEU A 297 5.26 -21.70 9.48
N LEU A 298 4.38 -20.76 9.83
CA LEU A 298 2.97 -20.77 9.45
C LEU A 298 2.78 -20.77 7.93
N TRP A 299 3.53 -19.92 7.22
CA TRP A 299 3.59 -19.89 5.76
C TRP A 299 4.03 -21.24 5.18
N ARG A 300 5.04 -21.89 5.77
CA ARG A 300 5.48 -23.22 5.33
C ARG A 300 4.42 -24.29 5.56
N LEU A 301 3.73 -24.21 6.69
CA LEU A 301 2.70 -25.15 7.13
C LEU A 301 1.48 -25.12 6.18
N ILE A 302 0.91 -23.93 5.96
CA ILE A 302 -0.19 -23.64 5.00
C ILE A 302 0.15 -24.07 3.56
N LEU A 303 1.41 -23.98 3.18
CA LEU A 303 1.86 -24.34 1.83
C LEU A 303 2.26 -25.81 1.68
N ASN A 304 2.04 -26.67 2.68
CA ASN A 304 2.55 -28.04 2.74
C ASN A 304 4.04 -28.14 2.32
N SER A 305 4.90 -27.48 3.10
CA SER A 305 6.33 -27.31 2.81
C SER A 305 7.23 -27.33 4.06
N ILE A 306 6.70 -27.87 5.15
CA ILE A 306 7.39 -28.14 6.42
C ILE A 306 7.92 -29.59 6.38
N PRO A 307 9.15 -29.89 6.84
CA PRO A 307 9.77 -31.20 6.62
C PRO A 307 9.37 -32.22 7.70
N VAL A 308 8.11 -32.63 7.65
CA VAL A 308 7.58 -33.82 8.35
C VAL A 308 7.69 -35.05 7.43
N ASP A 309 7.73 -36.25 8.01
CA ASP A 309 7.95 -37.51 7.28
C ASP A 309 7.07 -37.67 6.03
N GLU A 310 5.76 -37.45 6.16
CA GLU A 310 4.78 -37.44 5.07
C GLU A 310 5.26 -36.61 3.86
N THR A 311 5.55 -35.32 4.08
CA THR A 311 6.02 -34.40 3.02
C THR A 311 7.39 -34.75 2.46
N VAL A 312 8.22 -35.46 3.22
CA VAL A 312 9.56 -35.90 2.79
C VAL A 312 9.40 -37.13 1.87
N LYS A 313 8.52 -38.08 2.23
CA LYS A 313 8.11 -39.22 1.39
C LYS A 313 7.47 -38.74 0.08
N GLU A 314 6.51 -37.81 0.13
CA GLU A 314 5.90 -37.15 -1.06
C GLU A 314 6.93 -36.53 -2.03
N LYS A 315 8.12 -36.21 -1.54
CA LYS A 315 9.20 -35.58 -2.30
C LYS A 315 10.26 -36.60 -2.75
N GLY A 316 9.92 -37.90 -2.76
CA GLY A 316 10.69 -39.00 -3.32
C GLY A 316 11.85 -39.47 -2.44
N VAL A 317 11.79 -39.24 -1.11
CA VAL A 317 12.83 -39.68 -0.17
C VAL A 317 12.27 -40.83 0.68
N PRO A 318 12.77 -42.08 0.54
CA PRO A 318 12.30 -43.20 1.34
C PRO A 318 12.79 -43.08 2.79
N LEU A 319 11.88 -43.28 3.75
CA LEU A 319 12.17 -43.29 5.18
C LEU A 319 11.08 -44.02 5.96
N ALA A 320 11.45 -44.62 7.10
CA ALA A 320 10.51 -45.11 8.10
C ALA A 320 9.99 -43.92 8.92
N SER A 321 8.67 -43.83 9.09
CA SER A 321 8.04 -42.74 9.85
C SER A 321 7.68 -43.17 11.26
N LYS A 322 7.88 -42.27 12.23
CA LYS A 322 7.49 -42.45 13.63
C LYS A 322 7.36 -41.08 14.31
N CYS A 323 6.17 -40.71 14.80
CA CYS A 323 6.05 -39.49 15.59
C CYS A 323 6.77 -39.61 16.93
N SER A 324 7.37 -38.50 17.39
CA SER A 324 7.92 -38.34 18.74
C SER A 324 6.91 -37.83 19.78
N CYS A 325 5.62 -37.79 19.40
CA CYS A 325 4.56 -37.04 20.09
C CYS A 325 3.49 -37.89 20.79
N CYS A 326 3.45 -39.20 20.52
CA CYS A 326 2.46 -40.16 21.00
C CYS A 326 3.14 -41.39 21.62
N PRO A 327 2.56 -42.04 22.66
CA PRO A 327 3.09 -43.28 23.23
C PRO A 327 3.03 -44.45 22.25
N GLN A 328 1.97 -44.52 21.44
CA GLN A 328 1.83 -45.49 20.36
C GLN A 328 2.43 -44.94 19.05
N PRO A 329 3.18 -45.76 18.28
CA PRO A 329 3.83 -45.29 17.05
C PRO A 329 2.79 -44.99 15.96
N GLN A 330 2.67 -43.72 15.58
CA GLN A 330 1.92 -43.25 14.42
C GLN A 330 2.85 -42.59 13.39
N GLU A 331 2.39 -42.45 12.15
CA GLU A 331 3.11 -41.70 11.11
C GLU A 331 3.12 -40.19 11.41
N GLU A 332 4.24 -39.53 11.10
CA GLU A 332 4.39 -38.09 11.30
C GLU A 332 3.87 -37.30 10.08
N SER A 333 2.57 -36.97 10.11
CA SER A 333 1.95 -35.97 9.23
C SER A 333 1.95 -34.58 9.87
N ALA A 334 1.76 -33.54 9.05
CA ALA A 334 1.62 -32.17 9.58
C ALA A 334 0.33 -32.03 10.41
N LEU A 335 -0.75 -32.71 10.02
CA LEU A 335 -2.01 -32.72 10.75
C LEU A 335 -1.86 -33.38 12.13
N HIS A 336 -1.21 -34.54 12.17
CA HIS A 336 -0.95 -35.26 13.41
C HIS A 336 -0.07 -34.44 14.37
N LEU A 337 1.08 -33.96 13.89
CA LEU A 337 2.03 -33.21 14.72
C LEU A 337 1.42 -31.94 15.34
N PHE A 338 0.68 -31.15 14.57
CA PHE A 338 0.18 -29.85 15.05
C PHE A 338 -1.21 -29.89 15.68
N PHE A 339 -2.07 -30.87 15.36
CA PHE A 339 -3.49 -30.82 15.74
C PHE A 339 -4.12 -32.14 16.21
N ARG A 340 -3.52 -33.31 15.99
CA ARG A 340 -4.16 -34.62 16.29
C ARG A 340 -3.30 -35.61 17.09
N SER A 341 -2.18 -35.15 17.67
CA SER A 341 -1.35 -35.94 18.57
C SER A 341 -1.71 -35.68 20.03
N ASP A 342 -1.47 -36.65 20.91
CA ASP A 342 -1.78 -36.54 22.35
C ASP A 342 -1.12 -35.29 22.98
N THR A 343 0.10 -34.97 22.52
CA THR A 343 0.82 -33.75 22.92
C THR A 343 0.11 -32.48 22.43
N ALA A 344 -0.37 -32.46 21.18
CA ALA A 344 -1.08 -31.31 20.64
C ALA A 344 -2.45 -31.12 21.31
N ASP A 345 -3.20 -32.20 21.56
CA ASP A 345 -4.48 -32.18 22.27
C ASP A 345 -4.35 -31.53 23.66
N GLN A 346 -3.31 -31.89 24.42
CA GLN A 346 -3.01 -31.26 25.71
C GLN A 346 -2.69 -29.77 25.55
N VAL A 347 -1.81 -29.39 24.62
CA VAL A 347 -1.43 -27.98 24.39
C VAL A 347 -2.63 -27.11 23.99
N TRP A 348 -3.50 -27.60 23.11
CA TRP A 348 -4.68 -26.84 22.66
C TRP A 348 -5.80 -26.82 23.69
N SER A 349 -5.99 -27.88 24.47
CA SER A 349 -6.96 -27.90 25.57
C SER A 349 -6.62 -26.86 26.63
N GLU A 350 -5.35 -26.80 27.06
CA GLU A 350 -4.86 -25.80 28.03
C GLU A 350 -4.93 -24.36 27.49
N LEU A 351 -4.66 -24.14 26.20
CA LEU A 351 -4.74 -22.80 25.60
C LEU A 351 -6.16 -22.41 25.13
N SER A 352 -7.14 -23.31 25.22
CA SER A 352 -8.48 -23.12 24.63
C SER A 352 -9.22 -21.90 25.19
N TYR A 353 -9.12 -21.64 26.50
CA TYR A 353 -9.78 -20.51 27.16
C TYR A 353 -9.23 -19.14 26.75
N LEU A 354 -7.95 -19.08 26.31
CA LEU A 354 -7.35 -17.88 25.73
C LEU A 354 -7.68 -17.77 24.24
N LEU A 355 -7.70 -18.89 23.51
CA LEU A 355 -7.74 -18.86 22.05
C LEU A 355 -9.15 -18.90 21.47
N HIS A 356 -10.15 -19.34 22.23
CA HIS A 356 -11.48 -19.73 21.73
C HIS A 356 -11.37 -20.65 20.50
N PHE A 357 -10.46 -21.63 20.60
CA PHE A 357 -10.05 -22.54 19.55
C PHE A 357 -10.15 -23.99 20.01
N SER A 358 -10.72 -24.84 19.16
CA SER A 358 -10.77 -26.29 19.31
C SER A 358 -10.01 -26.93 18.15
N ASN A 359 -8.99 -27.73 18.45
CA ASN A 359 -8.24 -28.47 17.45
C ASN A 359 -9.02 -29.69 16.89
N ARG A 360 -10.07 -30.14 17.60
CA ARG A 360 -10.89 -31.30 17.19
C ARG A 360 -11.63 -31.11 15.87
N GLU A 361 -11.88 -29.86 15.49
CA GLU A 361 -12.54 -29.46 14.25
C GLU A 361 -11.57 -29.39 13.05
N VAL A 362 -10.25 -29.43 13.27
CA VAL A 362 -9.25 -29.29 12.21
C VAL A 362 -9.10 -30.60 11.43
N SER A 363 -9.84 -30.75 10.33
CA SER A 363 -9.72 -31.86 9.39
C SER A 363 -8.51 -31.73 8.47
N ALA A 364 -8.16 -30.51 8.07
CA ALA A 364 -7.00 -30.19 7.25
C ALA A 364 -6.20 -29.02 7.85
N VAL A 365 -4.87 -29.12 7.82
CA VAL A 365 -3.94 -28.12 8.38
C VAL A 365 -4.16 -26.73 7.80
N THR A 366 -4.23 -26.64 6.47
CA THR A 366 -4.42 -25.36 5.76
C THR A 366 -5.74 -24.74 6.18
N ASP A 367 -6.84 -25.47 6.05
CA ASP A 367 -8.18 -24.95 6.25
C ASP A 367 -8.44 -24.57 7.70
N GLY A 368 -8.02 -25.39 8.67
CA GLY A 368 -8.13 -25.06 10.09
C GLY A 368 -7.36 -23.79 10.47
N VAL A 369 -6.13 -23.65 9.98
CA VAL A 369 -5.31 -22.45 10.20
C VAL A 369 -5.92 -21.22 9.53
N THR A 370 -6.31 -21.31 8.25
CA THR A 370 -6.86 -20.14 7.53
C THR A 370 -8.24 -19.76 8.04
N THR A 371 -9.08 -20.72 8.43
CA THR A 371 -10.42 -20.46 8.99
C THR A 371 -10.31 -19.77 10.35
N PHE A 372 -9.44 -20.27 11.24
CA PHE A 372 -9.22 -19.62 12.54
C PHE A 372 -8.69 -18.19 12.41
N LEU A 373 -7.69 -17.98 11.54
CA LEU A 373 -7.10 -16.65 11.36
C LEU A 373 -7.98 -15.69 10.54
N ALA A 374 -8.94 -16.19 9.76
CA ALA A 374 -9.89 -15.36 9.01
C ALA A 374 -11.06 -14.82 9.87
N ARG A 375 -11.24 -15.31 11.10
CA ARG A 375 -12.29 -14.84 12.03
C ARG A 375 -12.16 -13.32 12.29
N PRO A 376 -13.22 -12.51 12.14
CA PRO A 376 -13.17 -11.05 12.31
C PRO A 376 -12.56 -10.61 13.64
N GLU A 377 -12.90 -11.29 14.73
CA GLU A 377 -12.40 -11.03 16.09
C GLU A 377 -10.86 -11.17 16.17
N ILE A 378 -10.28 -12.09 15.40
CA ILE A 378 -8.84 -12.41 15.36
C ILE A 378 -8.05 -11.44 14.47
N ILE A 379 -8.68 -10.99 13.38
CA ILE A 379 -8.14 -9.96 12.49
C ILE A 379 -8.07 -8.60 13.21
N ALA A 380 -9.11 -8.28 13.99
CA ALA A 380 -9.24 -7.04 14.75
C ALA A 380 -8.06 -6.75 15.70
N THR A 381 -7.94 -5.49 16.11
CA THR A 381 -6.88 -5.05 17.04
C THR A 381 -6.97 -5.76 18.39
N SER A 382 -8.17 -6.10 18.85
CA SER A 382 -8.43 -6.89 20.06
C SER A 382 -7.88 -8.32 19.97
N GLY A 383 -8.09 -9.03 18.86
CA GLY A 383 -7.58 -10.40 18.63
C GLY A 383 -6.08 -10.52 18.41
N ARG A 384 -5.31 -9.43 18.52
CA ARG A 384 -3.86 -9.41 18.29
C ARG A 384 -3.11 -10.40 19.19
N LEU A 385 -3.47 -10.49 20.47
CA LEU A 385 -2.83 -11.43 21.41
C LEU A 385 -3.24 -12.88 21.15
N VAL A 386 -4.50 -13.14 20.81
CA VAL A 386 -4.98 -14.47 20.39
C VAL A 386 -4.16 -14.99 19.21
N ARG A 387 -4.07 -14.20 18.13
CA ARG A 387 -3.27 -14.52 16.94
C ARG A 387 -1.80 -14.76 17.27
N CYS A 388 -1.18 -13.92 18.10
CA CYS A 388 0.22 -14.12 18.49
C CYS A 388 0.40 -15.41 19.31
N THR A 389 -0.53 -15.71 20.22
CA THR A 389 -0.52 -16.91 21.07
C THR A 389 -0.65 -18.18 20.24
N PHE A 390 -1.61 -18.23 19.31
CA PHE A 390 -1.78 -19.35 18.37
C PHE A 390 -0.53 -19.60 17.50
N MET A 391 0.04 -18.54 16.92
CA MET A 391 1.24 -18.64 16.09
C MET A 391 2.50 -18.99 16.90
N ALA A 392 2.58 -18.59 18.17
CA ALA A 392 3.65 -18.99 19.08
C ALA A 392 3.53 -20.45 19.50
N ALA A 393 2.32 -20.94 19.79
CA ALA A 393 2.08 -22.35 20.12
C ALA A 393 2.52 -23.28 18.97
N LEU A 394 2.13 -22.97 17.73
CA LEU A 394 2.61 -23.70 16.54
C LEU A 394 4.15 -23.67 16.43
N TRP A 395 4.79 -22.53 16.72
CA TRP A 395 6.25 -22.43 16.73
C TRP A 395 6.90 -23.30 17.80
N GLU A 396 6.33 -23.36 19.00
CA GLU A 396 6.88 -24.14 20.11
C GLU A 396 6.62 -25.65 19.98
N ILE A 397 5.50 -26.08 19.42
CA ILE A 397 5.27 -27.47 18.98
C ILE A 397 6.37 -27.91 18.00
N TRP A 398 6.65 -27.08 16.98
CA TRP A 398 7.69 -27.36 15.99
C TRP A 398 9.09 -27.40 16.61
N CYS A 399 9.42 -26.49 17.54
CA CYS A 399 10.68 -26.53 18.28
C CYS A 399 10.81 -27.80 19.13
N SER A 400 9.75 -28.20 19.83
CA SER A 400 9.73 -29.42 20.65
C SER A 400 9.95 -30.67 19.80
N ARG A 401 9.29 -30.78 18.64
CA ARG A 401 9.51 -31.88 17.68
C ARG A 401 10.95 -31.98 17.22
N ASN A 402 11.58 -30.86 16.85
CA ASN A 402 12.96 -30.89 16.36
C ASN A 402 13.95 -31.28 17.47
N LYS A 403 13.69 -30.91 18.72
CA LYS A 403 14.47 -31.40 19.87
C LYS A 403 14.28 -32.90 20.09
N ALA A 404 13.06 -33.39 19.99
CA ALA A 404 12.77 -34.83 20.12
C ALA A 404 13.42 -35.67 19.01
N ARG A 405 13.50 -35.13 17.79
CA ARG A 405 14.03 -35.86 16.63
C ARG A 405 15.55 -35.78 16.44
N PHE A 406 16.20 -34.73 16.93
CA PHE A 406 17.63 -34.47 16.69
C PHE A 406 18.47 -34.31 17.97
N GLN A 407 17.86 -34.41 19.15
CA GLN A 407 18.51 -34.27 20.45
C GLN A 407 17.95 -35.25 21.50
N ASP A 408 17.13 -36.23 21.08
CA ASP A 408 16.45 -37.23 21.91
C ASP A 408 15.65 -36.68 23.11
N GLN A 409 15.24 -35.41 23.05
CA GLN A 409 14.44 -34.74 24.08
C GLN A 409 12.95 -34.93 23.81
N GLY A 410 12.31 -35.90 24.47
CA GLY A 410 10.88 -36.21 24.31
C GLY A 410 9.96 -34.97 24.37
N MET A 411 8.89 -34.98 23.56
CA MET A 411 7.92 -33.88 23.52
C MET A 411 7.06 -33.87 24.81
N MET A 412 6.95 -32.70 25.45
CA MET A 412 6.12 -32.54 26.66
C MET A 412 5.22 -31.30 26.53
N ALA A 413 3.90 -31.50 26.61
CA ALA A 413 2.92 -30.41 26.49
C ALA A 413 3.19 -29.25 27.46
N LYS A 414 3.46 -29.54 28.74
CA LYS A 414 3.80 -28.54 29.76
C LYS A 414 4.98 -27.62 29.36
N HIS A 415 6.01 -28.17 28.70
CA HIS A 415 7.17 -27.38 28.26
C HIS A 415 6.83 -26.50 27.05
N ILE A 416 5.96 -26.97 26.15
CA ILE A 416 5.45 -26.21 25.00
C ILE A 416 4.58 -25.05 25.48
N ILE A 417 3.66 -25.29 26.42
CA ILE A 417 2.78 -24.26 27.00
C ILE A 417 3.62 -23.18 27.70
N ASN A 418 4.52 -23.57 28.61
CA ASN A 418 5.36 -22.61 29.34
C ASN A 418 6.22 -21.77 28.39
N ARG A 419 6.83 -22.38 27.36
CA ARG A 419 7.61 -21.63 26.34
C ARG A 419 6.74 -20.74 25.46
N THR A 420 5.49 -21.11 25.21
CA THR A 420 4.51 -20.28 24.50
C THR A 420 4.19 -19.04 25.34
N MET A 421 3.86 -19.22 26.62
CA MET A 421 3.56 -18.10 27.53
C MET A 421 4.75 -17.17 27.73
N LEU A 422 5.97 -17.68 27.90
CA LEU A 422 7.20 -16.87 27.93
C LEU A 422 7.42 -16.09 26.63
N SER A 423 7.10 -16.67 25.47
CA SER A 423 7.18 -15.97 24.18
C SER A 423 6.16 -14.84 24.07
N ILE A 424 4.95 -15.04 24.58
CA ILE A 424 3.90 -14.00 24.63
C ILE A 424 4.26 -12.90 25.63
N ARG A 425 4.82 -13.25 26.80
CA ARG A 425 5.36 -12.26 27.75
C ARG A 425 6.41 -11.36 27.11
N ALA A 426 7.39 -11.96 26.42
CA ALA A 426 8.41 -11.21 25.70
C ALA A 426 7.83 -10.29 24.62
N ILE A 427 6.78 -10.72 23.92
CA ILE A 427 6.04 -9.91 22.93
C ILE A 427 5.31 -8.73 23.61
N CYS A 428 4.57 -8.97 24.70
CA CYS A 428 3.85 -7.93 25.44
C CYS A 428 4.80 -6.81 25.90
N ILE A 429 5.97 -7.18 26.44
CA ILE A 429 7.02 -6.25 26.87
C ILE A 429 7.64 -5.53 25.68
N SER A 430 8.13 -6.26 24.67
CA SER A 430 8.89 -5.69 23.54
C SER A 430 8.08 -4.69 22.71
N PHE A 431 6.77 -4.93 22.57
CA PHE A 431 5.87 -4.08 21.80
C PHE A 431 5.07 -3.10 22.67
N LYS A 432 5.39 -2.98 23.98
CA LYS A 432 4.72 -2.11 24.95
C LYS A 432 3.19 -2.17 24.82
N PHE A 433 2.61 -3.36 24.93
CA PHE A 433 1.16 -3.55 24.84
C PHE A 433 0.48 -2.77 25.98
N GLN A 434 -0.02 -1.56 25.67
CA GLN A 434 -0.62 -0.64 26.65
C GLN A 434 -1.87 -1.20 27.34
N LYS A 435 -2.46 -2.27 26.79
CA LYS A 435 -3.65 -2.96 27.30
C LYS A 435 -3.50 -4.46 27.02
N VAL A 436 -3.50 -5.28 28.06
CA VAL A 436 -3.52 -6.75 27.99
C VAL A 436 -4.79 -7.22 28.70
N PRO A 437 -5.63 -8.10 28.10
CA PRO A 437 -6.85 -8.58 28.74
C PRO A 437 -6.56 -9.40 29.99
N GLN A 438 -7.47 -9.36 30.97
CA GLN A 438 -7.29 -9.99 32.28
C GLN A 438 -6.97 -11.49 32.21
N ALA A 439 -7.55 -12.22 31.24
CA ALA A 439 -7.24 -13.64 31.04
C ALA A 439 -5.77 -13.91 30.68
N TRP A 440 -5.15 -13.05 29.86
CA TRP A 440 -3.71 -13.16 29.56
C TRP A 440 -2.87 -12.70 30.73
N LEU A 441 -3.29 -11.68 31.49
CA LEU A 441 -2.58 -11.28 32.71
C LEU A 441 -2.57 -12.43 33.72
N ALA A 442 -3.72 -13.04 34.02
CA ALA A 442 -3.79 -14.21 34.89
C ALA A 442 -2.89 -15.36 34.42
N ALA A 443 -2.95 -15.72 33.13
CA ALA A 443 -2.11 -16.76 32.54
C ALA A 443 -0.61 -16.43 32.55
N LEU A 444 -0.24 -15.16 32.38
CA LEU A 444 1.15 -14.68 32.42
C LEU A 444 1.68 -14.58 33.86
N HIS A 445 0.85 -14.23 34.83
CA HIS A 445 1.23 -14.15 36.25
C HIS A 445 1.45 -15.55 36.87
N GLN A 446 0.81 -16.58 36.34
CA GLN A 446 1.12 -17.99 36.65
C GLN A 446 2.49 -18.43 36.13
N THR A 447 3.15 -17.65 35.27
CA THR A 447 4.55 -17.88 34.84
C THR A 447 5.49 -16.86 35.51
N GLU A 448 6.24 -17.31 36.51
CA GLU A 448 6.90 -16.50 37.55
C GLU A 448 7.51 -15.14 37.16
N HIS A 449 7.34 -14.18 38.08
CA HIS A 449 7.50 -12.72 37.89
C HIS A 449 6.44 -12.16 36.91
N GLY A 450 5.89 -10.97 37.05
CA GLY A 450 6.39 -9.76 37.72
C GLY A 450 6.34 -8.64 36.68
N MET A 451 5.51 -7.61 36.95
CA MET A 451 4.99 -6.70 35.92
C MET A 451 4.51 -5.37 36.54
N GLU A 452 4.72 -4.25 35.86
CA GLU A 452 4.07 -2.96 36.15
C GLU A 452 2.66 -2.87 35.55
N GLU A 453 1.81 -2.01 36.11
CA GLU A 453 0.37 -1.95 35.82
C GLU A 453 -0.01 -1.32 34.45
N LEU A 454 -1.09 -1.83 33.84
CA LEU A 454 -1.69 -1.32 32.60
C LEU A 454 -3.12 -0.78 32.87
N LYS A 455 -3.50 0.36 32.28
CA LYS A 455 -4.70 1.15 32.68
C LYS A 455 -5.92 1.03 31.75
N SER A 456 -7.11 1.22 32.34
CA SER A 456 -8.45 1.23 31.70
C SER A 456 -8.91 2.64 31.27
N ARG A 457 -10.16 2.80 30.77
CA ARG A 457 -10.70 4.03 30.14
C ARG A 457 -12.05 4.49 30.72
N THR A 458 -12.41 5.76 30.51
CA THR A 458 -13.70 6.40 30.87
C THR A 458 -14.40 7.02 29.64
N PRO A 459 -15.76 7.08 29.61
CA PRO A 459 -16.54 7.62 28.49
C PRO A 459 -16.72 9.15 28.53
N THR A 460 -17.23 9.74 27.44
CA THR A 460 -17.46 11.18 27.21
C THR A 460 -18.86 11.47 26.63
N ILE A 461 -19.39 12.68 26.83
CA ILE A 461 -20.74 13.09 26.40
C ILE A 461 -20.65 14.12 25.24
N VAL A 462 -21.53 14.01 24.25
CA VAL A 462 -21.54 14.80 23.00
C VAL A 462 -22.98 15.28 22.69
N ARG A 463 -23.15 16.50 22.16
CA ARG A 463 -24.44 17.03 21.64
C ARG A 463 -24.21 18.12 20.59
N TRP A 464 -25.19 18.36 19.72
CA TRP A 464 -25.19 19.53 18.82
C TRP A 464 -25.42 20.84 19.61
N ILE A 465 -24.95 21.96 19.07
CA ILE A 465 -24.99 23.29 19.72
C ILE A 465 -25.40 24.32 18.67
N THR A 466 -26.33 25.22 19.01
CA THR A 466 -26.75 26.34 18.14
C THR A 466 -25.61 27.33 17.88
N PRO A 467 -25.60 28.05 16.73
CA PRO A 467 -24.66 29.14 16.51
C PRO A 467 -25.00 30.36 17.38
N SER A 468 -24.04 31.28 17.52
CA SER A 468 -24.26 32.56 18.20
C SER A 468 -25.31 33.43 17.49
N SER A 469 -25.98 34.32 18.24
CA SER A 469 -27.03 35.19 17.70
C SER A 469 -26.60 35.93 16.42
N GLY A 470 -27.50 35.98 15.43
CA GLY A 470 -27.25 36.56 14.12
C GLY A 470 -26.44 35.70 13.13
N ARG A 471 -25.80 34.59 13.54
CA ARG A 471 -25.07 33.70 12.63
C ARG A 471 -25.94 32.55 12.11
N LEU A 472 -25.62 32.09 10.90
CA LEU A 472 -26.21 30.91 10.25
C LEU A 472 -25.21 29.74 10.36
N LYS A 473 -25.72 28.53 10.62
CA LYS A 473 -24.92 27.30 10.69
C LYS A 473 -25.37 26.28 9.65
N LEU A 474 -24.43 25.79 8.84
CA LEU A 474 -24.61 24.75 7.83
C LEU A 474 -23.94 23.45 8.28
N ASN A 475 -24.72 22.42 8.62
CA ASN A 475 -24.18 21.07 8.82
C ASN A 475 -24.20 20.32 7.47
N VAL A 476 -23.10 19.67 7.08
CA VAL A 476 -22.96 18.85 5.86
C VAL A 476 -22.36 17.47 6.14
N ASP A 477 -22.68 16.50 5.28
CA ASP A 477 -22.26 15.09 5.39
C ASP A 477 -22.26 14.39 4.02
N GLY A 478 -21.38 13.40 3.84
CA GLY A 478 -21.21 12.63 2.60
C GLY A 478 -21.25 11.11 2.79
N ALA A 479 -22.41 10.50 2.51
CA ALA A 479 -22.60 9.06 2.51
C ALA A 479 -22.01 8.39 1.25
N PHE A 480 -21.32 7.25 1.41
CA PHE A 480 -20.81 6.45 0.30
C PHE A 480 -20.82 4.95 0.61
N MET A 481 -21.44 4.16 -0.27
CA MET A 481 -21.56 2.72 -0.12
C MET A 481 -20.62 1.99 -1.11
N ARG A 482 -19.50 1.49 -0.58
CA ARG A 482 -18.42 0.83 -1.36
C ARG A 482 -18.85 -0.39 -2.19
N THR A 483 -19.94 -1.06 -1.81
CA THR A 483 -20.43 -2.28 -2.47
C THR A 483 -21.23 -2.00 -3.73
N SER A 484 -21.97 -0.89 -3.76
CA SER A 484 -22.82 -0.46 -4.89
C SER A 484 -22.22 0.70 -5.69
N GLY A 485 -21.20 1.39 -5.16
CA GLY A 485 -20.65 2.61 -5.77
C GLY A 485 -21.56 3.85 -5.64
N THR A 486 -22.69 3.72 -4.95
CA THR A 486 -23.65 4.82 -4.75
C THR A 486 -23.16 5.77 -3.67
N ALA A 487 -23.26 7.07 -3.92
CA ALA A 487 -22.97 8.12 -2.95
C ALA A 487 -24.14 9.10 -2.81
N GLY A 488 -24.15 9.83 -1.71
CA GLY A 488 -25.16 10.82 -1.37
C GLY A 488 -24.55 11.95 -0.55
N GLY A 489 -24.94 13.18 -0.84
CA GLY A 489 -24.60 14.36 -0.04
C GLY A 489 -25.85 14.94 0.60
N GLY A 490 -25.70 15.43 1.82
CA GLY A 490 -26.80 16.05 2.57
C GLY A 490 -26.31 17.23 3.39
N GLY A 491 -27.23 18.13 3.70
CA GLY A 491 -26.94 19.22 4.62
C GLY A 491 -28.13 20.09 4.96
N ILE A 492 -28.00 20.85 6.05
CA ILE A 492 -29.06 21.68 6.61
C ILE A 492 -28.48 23.01 7.10
N LEU A 493 -29.07 24.12 6.65
CA LEU A 493 -28.81 25.45 7.19
C LEU A 493 -29.82 25.76 8.29
N ARG A 494 -29.33 26.18 9.45
CA ARG A 494 -30.13 26.60 10.61
C ARG A 494 -29.71 27.99 11.10
N ASP A 495 -30.64 28.68 11.73
CA ASP A 495 -30.39 29.94 12.43
C ASP A 495 -29.88 29.72 13.88
N HIS A 496 -29.71 30.82 14.60
CA HIS A 496 -29.28 30.87 16.00
C HIS A 496 -30.31 30.34 17.01
N GLU A 497 -31.58 30.21 16.64
CA GLU A 497 -32.61 29.53 17.43
C GLU A 497 -32.67 28.02 17.11
N GLY A 498 -31.85 27.55 16.17
CA GLY A 498 -31.83 26.17 15.68
C GLY A 498 -32.97 25.85 14.71
N ASN A 499 -33.71 26.84 14.21
CA ASN A 499 -34.73 26.62 13.19
C ASN A 499 -34.09 26.38 11.82
N MET A 500 -34.65 25.45 11.05
CA MET A 500 -34.22 25.21 9.67
C MET A 500 -34.56 26.40 8.77
N CYS A 501 -33.56 26.95 8.08
CA CYS A 501 -33.74 27.88 6.97
C CYS A 501 -33.97 27.12 5.64
N TRP A 502 -33.21 26.05 5.42
CA TRP A 502 -33.38 25.08 4.32
C TRP A 502 -32.53 23.84 4.56
N ALA A 503 -32.86 22.75 3.86
CA ALA A 503 -32.05 21.54 3.80
C ALA A 503 -31.92 21.05 2.35
N PHE A 504 -30.94 20.19 2.08
CA PHE A 504 -30.77 19.56 0.78
C PHE A 504 -30.33 18.11 0.88
N SER A 505 -30.55 17.37 -0.20
CA SER A 505 -30.10 15.99 -0.40
C SER A 505 -29.87 15.76 -1.89
N ARG A 506 -28.73 15.18 -2.25
CA ARG A 506 -28.31 14.95 -3.65
C ARG A 506 -27.60 13.62 -3.81
N ALA A 507 -28.07 12.81 -4.74
CA ALA A 507 -27.36 11.61 -5.15
C ALA A 507 -26.12 11.96 -5.99
N TYR A 508 -25.04 11.22 -5.78
CA TYR A 508 -23.82 11.29 -6.59
C TYR A 508 -23.57 9.94 -7.27
N HIS A 509 -23.09 10.01 -8.50
CA HIS A 509 -22.72 8.85 -9.32
C HIS A 509 -21.21 8.89 -9.58
N ASP A 510 -20.64 7.72 -9.85
CA ASP A 510 -19.24 7.53 -10.26
C ASP A 510 -18.19 8.07 -9.25
N LEU A 511 -18.54 8.17 -7.97
CA LEU A 511 -17.60 8.50 -6.89
C LEU A 511 -16.81 7.28 -6.41
N ASN A 512 -15.54 7.50 -6.12
CA ASN A 512 -14.58 6.46 -5.74
C ASN A 512 -14.31 6.37 -4.22
N SER A 513 -14.80 7.32 -3.42
CA SER A 513 -14.48 7.44 -1.99
C SER A 513 -15.54 8.23 -1.22
N SER A 514 -15.65 7.99 0.10
CA SER A 514 -16.55 8.83 0.93
C SER A 514 -16.03 10.25 1.04
N LEU A 515 -14.71 10.47 1.06
CA LEU A 515 -14.12 11.80 1.08
C LEU A 515 -14.53 12.65 -0.15
N ALA A 516 -14.76 12.02 -1.30
CA ALA A 516 -15.34 12.69 -2.47
C ALA A 516 -16.80 13.11 -2.23
N ALA A 517 -17.61 12.25 -1.61
CA ALA A 517 -19.00 12.57 -1.25
C ALA A 517 -19.07 13.72 -0.23
N GLU A 518 -18.20 13.71 0.79
CA GLU A 518 -18.05 14.80 1.77
C GLU A 518 -17.71 16.13 1.09
N ALA A 519 -16.71 16.13 0.20
CA ALA A 519 -16.30 17.32 -0.54
C ALA A 519 -17.41 17.84 -1.46
N MET A 520 -18.15 16.94 -2.14
CA MET A 520 -19.29 17.35 -2.96
C MET A 520 -20.44 17.91 -2.12
N ALA A 521 -20.76 17.31 -0.96
CA ALA A 521 -21.80 17.82 -0.05
C ALA A 521 -21.46 19.23 0.46
N LEU A 522 -20.20 19.47 0.84
CA LEU A 522 -19.70 20.80 1.18
C LEU A 522 -19.83 21.77 -0.01
N ASN A 523 -19.41 21.36 -1.21
CA ASN A 523 -19.47 22.20 -2.40
C ASN A 523 -20.91 22.57 -2.80
N ASP A 524 -21.86 21.64 -2.68
CA ASP A 524 -23.28 21.88 -2.91
C ASP A 524 -23.87 22.82 -1.86
N GLY A 525 -23.61 22.58 -0.58
CA GLY A 525 -24.06 23.44 0.52
C GLY A 525 -23.59 24.89 0.37
N LEU A 526 -22.30 25.09 0.05
CA LEU A 526 -21.74 26.41 -0.25
C LEU A 526 -22.36 27.02 -1.51
N SER A 527 -22.60 26.22 -2.56
CA SER A 527 -23.24 26.72 -3.79
C SER A 527 -24.68 27.18 -3.55
N ILE A 528 -25.43 26.47 -2.69
CA ILE A 528 -26.77 26.90 -2.24
C ILE A 528 -26.68 28.21 -1.43
N CYS A 529 -25.74 28.33 -0.49
CA CYS A 529 -25.47 29.58 0.24
C CYS A 529 -25.25 30.77 -0.70
N CYS A 530 -24.39 30.62 -1.72
CA CYS A 530 -24.19 31.65 -2.75
C CYS A 530 -25.50 32.01 -3.46
N SER A 531 -26.25 31.02 -3.95
CA SER A 531 -27.51 31.25 -4.68
C SER A 531 -28.61 31.92 -3.85
N LYS A 532 -28.59 31.74 -2.53
CA LYS A 532 -29.55 32.32 -1.57
C LYS A 532 -29.06 33.64 -0.95
N GLY A 533 -27.93 34.19 -1.41
CA GLY A 533 -27.41 35.48 -0.95
C GLY A 533 -26.86 35.48 0.48
N VAL A 534 -26.44 34.32 1.01
CA VAL A 534 -25.77 34.24 2.30
C VAL A 534 -24.38 34.87 2.19
N SER A 535 -24.00 35.73 3.14
CA SER A 535 -22.72 36.48 3.13
C SER A 535 -21.72 36.05 4.22
N GLU A 536 -22.18 35.27 5.20
CA GLU A 536 -21.38 34.66 6.26
C GLU A 536 -22.07 33.36 6.73
N VAL A 537 -21.31 32.29 6.94
CA VAL A 537 -21.84 31.00 7.43
C VAL A 537 -20.79 30.22 8.21
N LEU A 538 -21.20 29.64 9.35
CA LEU A 538 -20.43 28.63 10.07
C LEU A 538 -20.79 27.25 9.51
N VAL A 539 -19.81 26.48 9.04
CA VAL A 539 -20.01 25.16 8.43
C VAL A 539 -19.44 24.08 9.33
N GLU A 540 -20.19 23.02 9.55
CA GLU A 540 -19.79 21.86 10.35
C GLU A 540 -19.85 20.57 9.52
N THR A 541 -18.79 19.75 9.65
CA THR A 541 -18.67 18.40 9.06
C THR A 541 -18.06 17.47 10.10
N ASP A 542 -18.40 16.18 10.10
CA ASP A 542 -17.71 15.18 10.94
C ASP A 542 -16.47 14.57 10.26
N SER A 543 -16.22 14.91 9.00
CA SER A 543 -15.05 14.49 8.24
C SER A 543 -13.82 15.34 8.60
N LEU A 544 -13.08 14.90 9.62
CA LEU A 544 -11.80 15.52 10.00
C LEU A 544 -10.82 15.57 8.82
N ASN A 545 -10.85 14.56 7.95
CA ASN A 545 -10.05 14.53 6.72
C ASN A 545 -10.45 15.67 5.76
N LEU A 546 -11.74 15.96 5.58
CA LEU A 546 -12.19 17.09 4.75
C LEU A 546 -11.74 18.42 5.34
N LEU A 547 -11.90 18.62 6.65
CA LEU A 547 -11.42 19.84 7.32
C LEU A 547 -9.91 20.03 7.11
N GLN A 548 -9.12 18.96 7.25
CA GLN A 548 -7.66 18.99 7.03
C GLN A 548 -7.28 19.27 5.57
N LEU A 549 -8.12 18.89 4.60
CA LEU A 549 -7.94 19.26 3.20
C LEU A 549 -8.26 20.73 2.94
N VAL A 550 -9.41 21.23 3.38
CA VAL A 550 -9.83 22.63 3.13
C VAL A 550 -8.91 23.62 3.84
N THR A 551 -8.36 23.25 5.01
CA THR A 551 -7.38 24.05 5.76
C THR A 551 -5.92 23.85 5.29
N ASN A 552 -5.68 23.15 4.17
CA ASN A 552 -4.36 22.85 3.60
C ASN A 552 -3.37 22.12 4.55
N GLN A 553 -3.86 21.45 5.60
CA GLN A 553 -3.03 20.62 6.48
C GLN A 553 -2.61 19.30 5.80
N ILE A 554 -3.42 18.82 4.85
CA ILE A 554 -3.15 17.63 4.03
C ILE A 554 -3.31 18.01 2.55
N SER A 555 -2.47 17.44 1.67
CA SER A 555 -2.61 17.63 0.21
C SER A 555 -3.86 16.94 -0.33
N SER A 556 -4.62 17.63 -1.19
CA SER A 556 -5.78 17.07 -1.87
C SER A 556 -5.46 15.84 -2.71
N GLN A 557 -6.50 15.01 -2.91
CA GLN A 557 -6.45 13.98 -3.94
C GLN A 557 -6.62 14.64 -5.33
N TRP A 558 -5.97 14.11 -6.37
CA TRP A 558 -5.90 14.75 -7.69
C TRP A 558 -7.26 14.84 -8.38
N ASP A 559 -8.10 13.84 -8.17
CA ASP A 559 -9.50 13.72 -8.60
C ASP A 559 -10.43 14.71 -7.87
N LEU A 560 -10.04 15.15 -6.67
CA LEU A 560 -10.74 16.21 -5.92
C LEU A 560 -10.22 17.62 -6.22
N SER A 561 -9.14 17.78 -7.00
CA SER A 561 -8.45 19.08 -7.12
C SER A 561 -9.34 20.22 -7.64
N CYS A 562 -10.19 19.96 -8.63
CA CYS A 562 -11.14 20.93 -9.15
C CYS A 562 -12.22 21.29 -8.12
N ILE A 563 -12.80 20.29 -7.43
CA ILE A 563 -13.81 20.50 -6.38
C ILE A 563 -13.23 21.28 -5.20
N MET A 564 -11.99 20.99 -4.79
CA MET A 564 -11.30 21.71 -3.73
C MET A 564 -10.98 23.16 -4.11
N HIS A 565 -10.70 23.45 -5.38
CA HIS A 565 -10.56 24.82 -5.87
C HIS A 565 -11.90 25.58 -5.82
N ASP A 566 -12.98 24.96 -6.30
CA ASP A 566 -14.35 25.46 -6.21
C ASP A 566 -14.75 25.79 -4.76
N ILE A 567 -14.49 24.86 -3.82
CA ILE A 567 -14.73 25.05 -2.38
C ILE A 567 -13.92 26.24 -1.88
N ALA A 568 -12.61 26.32 -2.15
CA ALA A 568 -11.77 27.42 -1.67
C ALA A 568 -12.27 28.79 -2.15
N MET A 569 -12.66 28.91 -3.43
CA MET A 569 -13.23 30.13 -3.99
C MET A 569 -14.57 30.50 -3.34
N LYS A 570 -15.45 29.52 -3.09
CA LYS A 570 -16.76 29.75 -2.45
C LYS A 570 -16.62 30.07 -0.96
N THR A 571 -15.72 29.41 -0.24
CA THR A 571 -15.39 29.67 1.16
C THR A 571 -14.90 31.11 1.35
N LEU A 572 -14.02 31.59 0.47
CA LEU A 572 -13.56 32.98 0.48
C LEU A 572 -14.69 33.97 0.20
N ASN A 573 -15.53 33.71 -0.80
CA ASN A 573 -16.65 34.58 -1.18
C ASN A 573 -17.73 34.67 -0.08
N LEU A 574 -18.00 33.55 0.61
CA LEU A 574 -19.01 33.43 1.67
C LEU A 574 -18.51 33.74 3.08
N LYS A 575 -17.22 34.12 3.25
CA LYS A 575 -16.56 34.22 4.56
C LYS A 575 -16.82 32.99 5.44
N ALA A 576 -16.81 31.80 4.86
CA ALA A 576 -17.29 30.60 5.53
C ALA A 576 -16.23 30.06 6.53
N GLU A 577 -16.62 29.91 7.79
CA GLU A 577 -15.80 29.26 8.82
C GLU A 577 -16.11 27.76 8.82
N ILE A 578 -15.15 26.89 8.53
CA ILE A 578 -15.38 25.43 8.48
C ILE A 578 -14.76 24.78 9.72
N ALA A 579 -15.55 23.99 10.45
CA ALA A 579 -15.18 23.34 11.70
C ALA A 579 -15.55 21.84 11.69
N HIS A 580 -14.89 21.06 12.55
CA HIS A 580 -15.17 19.63 12.75
C HIS A 580 -16.08 19.42 13.97
N VAL A 581 -17.14 18.65 13.80
CA VAL A 581 -18.07 18.23 14.85
C VAL A 581 -18.03 16.68 15.00
N PRO A 582 -18.18 16.07 16.18
CA PRO A 582 -18.31 14.61 16.26
C PRO A 582 -19.58 14.12 15.55
N ARG A 583 -19.55 12.92 14.94
CA ARG A 583 -20.68 12.35 14.19
C ARG A 583 -21.99 12.29 14.98
N GLU A 584 -21.91 12.03 16.29
CA GLU A 584 -23.06 11.99 17.19
C GLU A 584 -23.80 13.34 17.29
N ALA A 585 -23.15 14.43 16.86
CA ALA A 585 -23.69 15.78 16.75
C ALA A 585 -23.84 16.27 15.28
N ASN A 586 -23.66 15.42 14.27
CA ASN A 586 -23.93 15.71 12.85
C ASN A 586 -25.13 14.92 12.28
N ARG A 587 -25.90 14.23 13.14
CA ARG A 587 -26.88 13.18 12.78
C ARG A 587 -27.90 13.60 11.70
N VAL A 588 -28.38 14.84 11.70
CA VAL A 588 -29.34 15.32 10.68
C VAL A 588 -28.73 15.35 9.27
N ALA A 589 -27.46 15.73 9.14
CA ALA A 589 -26.78 15.74 7.85
C ALA A 589 -26.49 14.31 7.37
N ASP A 590 -26.00 13.43 8.25
CA ASP A 590 -25.81 11.98 7.99
C ASP A 590 -27.12 11.31 7.49
N CYS A 591 -28.25 11.61 8.12
CA CYS A 591 -29.56 11.12 7.67
C CYS A 591 -29.99 11.68 6.30
N LEU A 592 -29.69 12.97 6.00
CA LEU A 592 -29.98 13.59 4.70
C LEU A 592 -29.08 13.02 3.58
N ALA A 593 -27.81 12.77 3.87
CA ALA A 593 -26.84 12.19 2.93
C ALA A 593 -27.14 10.70 2.67
N SER A 594 -27.42 9.94 3.74
CA SER A 594 -27.81 8.53 3.64
C SER A 594 -29.13 8.35 2.87
N SER A 595 -30.12 9.23 3.09
CA SER A 595 -31.38 9.22 2.33
C SER A 595 -31.19 9.60 0.85
N ALA A 596 -30.12 10.33 0.52
CA ALA A 596 -29.84 10.73 -0.86
C ALA A 596 -29.48 9.54 -1.77
N MET A 597 -28.87 8.48 -1.21
CA MET A 597 -28.37 7.34 -1.98
C MET A 597 -29.47 6.53 -2.71
N SER A 598 -30.73 6.66 -2.30
CA SER A 598 -31.90 6.06 -2.95
C SER A 598 -32.70 7.06 -3.83
N CYS A 599 -32.31 8.33 -3.86
CA CYS A 599 -32.96 9.38 -4.64
C CYS A 599 -32.33 9.51 -6.03
N THR A 600 -33.12 9.94 -7.03
CA THR A 600 -32.62 10.18 -8.41
C THR A 600 -32.53 11.66 -8.79
N ARG A 601 -32.87 12.56 -7.87
CA ARG A 601 -32.93 14.01 -8.09
C ARG A 601 -32.24 14.75 -6.94
N PHE A 602 -31.69 15.92 -7.26
CA PHE A 602 -31.29 16.91 -6.27
C PHE A 602 -32.54 17.56 -5.68
N VAL A 603 -32.70 17.51 -4.36
CA VAL A 603 -33.86 18.07 -3.64
C VAL A 603 -33.38 19.13 -2.67
N ILE A 604 -34.11 20.25 -2.60
CA ILE A 604 -33.91 21.33 -1.63
C ILE A 604 -35.26 21.59 -0.95
N TRP A 605 -35.29 21.46 0.37
CA TRP A 605 -36.46 21.73 1.20
C TRP A 605 -36.37 23.12 1.81
N SER A 606 -37.45 23.89 1.75
CA SER A 606 -37.54 25.23 2.34
C SER A 606 -38.46 25.28 3.57
N SER A 607 -39.12 24.18 3.94
CA SER A 607 -39.94 24.07 5.15
C SER A 607 -39.67 22.76 5.89
N TRP A 608 -39.78 22.78 7.23
CA TRP A 608 -39.58 21.59 8.06
C TRP A 608 -40.62 20.49 7.79
N GLY A 609 -41.84 20.89 7.39
CA GLY A 609 -42.94 19.96 7.10
C GLY A 609 -42.61 18.99 5.97
N ASP A 610 -41.81 19.43 5.00
CA ASP A 610 -41.46 18.68 3.79
C ASP A 610 -40.27 17.71 3.97
N LEU A 611 -39.58 17.76 5.13
CA LEU A 611 -38.43 16.89 5.40
C LEU A 611 -38.83 15.40 5.43
N PRO A 612 -37.93 14.49 5.02
CA PRO A 612 -38.12 13.05 5.20
C PRO A 612 -38.36 12.69 6.67
N THR A 613 -39.22 11.70 6.93
CA THR A 613 -39.54 11.24 8.29
C THR A 613 -38.30 10.81 9.07
N THR A 614 -37.35 10.14 8.40
CA THR A 614 -36.04 9.71 8.94
C THR A 614 -35.16 10.88 9.43
N VAL A 615 -35.43 12.11 9.01
CA VAL A 615 -34.66 13.32 9.35
C VAL A 615 -35.35 14.13 10.45
N LYS A 616 -36.67 13.97 10.64
CA LYS A 616 -37.45 14.74 11.62
C LYS A 616 -37.08 14.41 13.06
N ASP A 617 -36.90 13.14 13.41
CA ASP A 617 -36.55 12.75 14.79
C ASP A 617 -35.15 13.25 15.19
N PRO A 618 -34.07 13.05 14.40
CA PRO A 618 -32.76 13.64 14.72
C PRO A 618 -32.78 15.17 14.82
N TYR A 619 -33.58 15.86 13.99
CA TYR A 619 -33.74 17.32 14.06
C TYR A 619 -34.43 17.77 15.35
N HIS A 620 -35.44 17.04 15.81
CA HIS A 620 -36.07 17.32 17.11
C HIS A 620 -35.11 17.08 18.27
N LEU A 621 -34.34 15.98 18.25
CA LEU A 621 -33.33 15.67 19.28
C LEU A 621 -32.23 16.72 19.35
N ASP A 622 -31.72 17.19 18.20
CA ASP A 622 -30.79 18.33 18.13
C ASP A 622 -31.40 19.59 18.76
N LYS A 623 -32.67 19.90 18.43
CA LYS A 623 -33.35 21.13 18.88
C LYS A 623 -33.66 21.13 20.39
N VAL A 624 -33.86 19.97 21.01
CA VAL A 624 -34.00 19.85 22.48
C VAL A 624 -32.67 19.63 23.22
N GLY A 625 -31.56 19.48 22.49
CA GLY A 625 -30.20 19.36 23.06
C GLY A 625 -29.86 17.98 23.65
N ASP A 626 -30.47 16.91 23.12
CA ASP A 626 -30.32 15.54 23.63
C ASP A 626 -28.89 14.97 23.47
N PRO A 627 -28.23 14.53 24.56
CA PRO A 627 -26.85 14.07 24.53
C PRO A 627 -26.66 12.60 24.11
N SER A 628 -25.52 12.31 23.49
CA SER A 628 -25.02 10.96 23.17
C SER A 628 -23.71 10.65 23.91
N ILE A 629 -23.42 9.36 24.10
CA ILE A 629 -22.25 8.86 24.83
C ILE A 629 -21.23 8.26 23.86
N ARG A 630 -19.96 8.66 24.00
CA ARG A 630 -18.80 8.19 23.23
C ARG A 630 -17.78 7.49 24.14
N SER A 631 -17.31 6.29 23.75
CA SER A 631 -16.46 5.38 24.54
C SER A 631 -14.94 5.37 24.19
#